data_AF-A0A2W4T533-F1
#
_entry.id   AF-A0A2W4T533-F1
#
_cell.length_a   1.000
_cell.length_b   1.000
_cell.length_c   1.000
_cell.angle_alpha   90.00
_cell.angle_beta   90.00
_cell.angle_gamma   90.00
#
_symmetry.space_group_name_H-M   'P 1'
#
loop_
_entity.id
_entity.type
_entity.pdbx_description
1 polymer ?
#
loop_
_entity_poly.entity_id
_entity_poly.type
_entity_poly.pdbx_seq_one_letter_code
_entity_poly.pdbx_strand_id
1 'polypeptide(L)'
;MRNAVSFSLIAALAALAMSAAAAQESVESWAPLKDPFPSTGGGGIMIHDYDPVVAGGKCTTTFRAIEPNGTVYRNAIVFDAVETQGGVLCTNGKWRSLDNDATGTTPFRVFIKGGVKRGSGE
;
A
#
# COMPACT_ATOMS: atom_id res chain seq x y z
N MET A 1 43.18 53.24 2.58
CA MET A 1 42.77 51.83 2.79
C MET A 1 41.24 51.81 2.74
N ARG A 2 40.64 51.37 1.63
CA ARG A 2 39.18 51.26 1.45
C ARG A 2 38.85 49.78 1.38
N ASN A 3 38.37 49.20 2.47
CA ASN A 3 37.92 47.81 2.47
C ASN A 3 36.52 47.75 1.86
N ALA A 4 36.45 47.23 0.64
CA ALA A 4 35.21 46.77 0.02
C ALA A 4 34.88 45.40 0.62
N VAL A 5 33.81 45.33 1.42
CA VAL A 5 33.18 44.06 1.77
C VAL A 5 31.69 44.32 1.77
N SER A 6 30.97 43.86 0.75
CA SER A 6 29.51 43.79 0.83
C SER A 6 28.86 43.02 -0.31
N PHE A 7 28.08 42.03 0.11
CA PHE A 7 26.97 41.37 -0.58
C PHE A 7 27.26 40.54 -1.83
N SER A 8 27.63 39.26 -1.67
CA SER A 8 27.45 38.24 -2.74
C SER A 8 27.19 36.81 -2.24
N LEU A 9 26.79 36.60 -0.98
CA LEU A 9 26.77 35.25 -0.37
C LEU A 9 25.41 34.78 0.19
N ILE A 10 24.27 35.27 -0.32
CA ILE A 10 22.95 34.82 0.16
C ILE A 10 22.07 34.15 -0.93
N ALA A 11 22.45 34.19 -2.21
CA ALA A 11 21.57 33.71 -3.28
C ALA A 11 21.66 32.19 -3.60
N ALA A 12 22.61 31.44 -3.03
CA ALA A 12 22.90 30.08 -3.52
C ALA A 12 22.20 28.92 -2.76
N LEU A 13 21.59 29.16 -1.58
CA LEU A 13 21.01 28.06 -0.78
C LEU A 13 19.54 27.73 -1.07
N ALA A 14 18.85 28.47 -1.94
CA ALA A 14 17.44 28.21 -2.24
C ALA A 14 17.19 27.14 -3.34
N ALA A 15 18.23 26.67 -4.03
CA ALA A 15 18.07 25.81 -5.22
C ALA A 15 18.19 24.29 -4.97
N LEU A 16 18.48 23.85 -3.74
CA LEU A 16 18.76 22.44 -3.43
C LEU A 16 17.57 21.66 -2.83
N ALA A 17 16.40 22.29 -2.69
CA ALA A 17 15.19 21.63 -2.16
C ALA A 17 14.29 21.00 -3.25
N MET A 18 14.75 20.89 -4.50
CA MET A 18 13.93 20.51 -5.66
C MET A 18 14.22 19.11 -6.25
N SER A 19 14.87 18.21 -5.48
CA SER A 19 15.27 16.89 -6.01
C SER A 19 14.93 15.73 -5.09
N ALA A 20 13.66 15.58 -4.74
CA ALA A 20 13.09 14.30 -4.33
C ALA A 20 11.57 14.24 -4.59
N ALA A 21 11.10 14.83 -5.69
CA ALA A 21 9.79 14.49 -6.22
C ALA A 21 9.94 13.14 -6.94
N ALA A 22 10.01 12.04 -6.19
CA ALA A 22 9.62 10.76 -6.75
C ALA A 22 8.22 10.97 -7.33
N ALA A 23 8.00 10.64 -8.61
CA ALA A 23 6.69 10.76 -9.22
C ALA A 23 5.68 10.08 -8.29
N GLN A 24 4.80 10.89 -7.68
CA GLN A 24 3.88 10.38 -6.69
C GLN A 24 2.93 9.43 -7.41
N GLU A 25 3.03 8.14 -7.09
CA GLU A 25 2.22 7.11 -7.73
C GLU A 25 0.73 7.49 -7.68
N SER A 26 0.03 7.36 -8.80
CA SER A 26 -1.39 7.71 -8.91
C SER A 26 -2.29 6.62 -8.32
N VAL A 27 -2.15 6.32 -7.02
CA VAL A 27 -2.92 5.27 -6.33
C VAL A 27 -4.44 5.46 -6.41
N GLU A 28 -4.91 6.71 -6.60
CA GLU A 28 -6.34 7.00 -6.82
C GLU A 28 -6.88 6.47 -8.16
N SER A 29 -5.99 6.29 -9.14
CA SER A 29 -6.33 5.79 -10.49
C SER A 29 -6.42 4.26 -10.58
N TRP A 30 -6.00 3.54 -9.53
CA TRP A 30 -6.15 2.09 -9.48
C TRP A 30 -7.62 1.68 -9.57
N ALA A 31 -7.85 0.51 -10.15
CA ALA A 31 -9.18 -0.05 -10.24
C ALA A 31 -9.76 -0.30 -8.82
N PRO A 32 -11.06 -0.03 -8.60
CA PRO A 32 -11.73 -0.46 -7.38
C PRO A 32 -11.54 -1.96 -7.16
N LEU A 33 -11.31 -2.34 -5.91
CA LEU A 33 -11.15 -3.73 -5.51
C LEU A 33 -12.46 -4.48 -5.78
N LYS A 34 -12.36 -5.62 -6.45
CA LYS A 34 -13.48 -6.51 -6.75
C LYS A 34 -13.37 -7.75 -5.90
N ASP A 35 -14.53 -8.34 -5.60
CA ASP A 35 -14.61 -9.66 -5.00
C ASP A 35 -15.26 -10.63 -6.01
N PRO A 36 -14.59 -11.74 -6.39
CA PRO A 36 -13.20 -12.07 -6.08
C PRO A 36 -12.18 -11.35 -6.96
N PHE A 37 -10.90 -11.46 -6.62
CA PHE A 37 -9.77 -11.04 -7.46
C PHE A 37 -8.62 -12.07 -7.45
N PRO A 38 -7.76 -12.12 -8.48
CA PRO A 38 -6.64 -13.06 -8.53
C PRO A 38 -5.61 -12.82 -7.42
N SER A 39 -5.10 -13.91 -6.83
CA SER A 39 -3.98 -13.86 -5.89
C SER A 39 -2.69 -13.39 -6.56
N THR A 40 -1.90 -12.56 -5.87
CA THR A 40 -0.54 -12.19 -6.32
C THR A 40 0.44 -13.38 -6.28
N GLY A 41 0.10 -14.46 -5.58
CA GLY A 41 0.90 -15.69 -5.55
C GLY A 41 0.76 -16.57 -6.80
N GLY A 42 -0.17 -16.26 -7.71
CA GLY A 42 -0.41 -17.03 -8.93
C GLY A 42 -1.18 -18.34 -8.70
N GLY A 43 -1.00 -19.31 -9.60
CA GLY A 43 -1.61 -20.65 -9.50
C GLY A 43 -3.12 -20.71 -9.77
N GLY A 44 -3.72 -19.64 -10.29
CA GLY A 44 -5.17 -19.54 -10.48
C GLY A 44 -5.97 -19.41 -9.18
N ILE A 45 -5.29 -19.11 -8.06
CA ILE A 45 -5.93 -18.91 -6.76
C ILE A 45 -6.71 -17.59 -6.78
N MET A 46 -7.96 -17.64 -6.34
CA MET A 46 -8.83 -16.47 -6.22
C MET A 46 -8.97 -16.06 -4.75
N ILE A 47 -8.93 -14.75 -4.50
CA ILE A 47 -9.08 -14.15 -3.18
C ILE A 47 -10.52 -13.65 -3.03
N HIS A 48 -11.16 -14.05 -1.93
CA HIS A 48 -12.55 -13.75 -1.60
C HIS A 48 -12.69 -13.05 -0.25
N ASP A 49 -13.79 -12.33 -0.07
CA ASP A 49 -14.22 -11.65 1.17
C ASP A 49 -13.20 -10.64 1.71
N TYR A 50 -12.44 -10.02 0.80
CA TYR A 50 -11.35 -9.13 1.17
C TYR A 50 -11.86 -7.72 1.46
N ASP A 51 -12.05 -7.39 2.73
CA ASP A 51 -12.62 -6.11 3.18
C ASP A 51 -11.75 -5.42 4.25
N PRO A 52 -10.65 -4.76 3.86
CA PRO A 52 -9.73 -4.15 4.81
C PRO A 52 -10.33 -2.97 5.56
N VAL A 53 -10.18 -3.00 6.88
CA VAL A 53 -10.61 -1.95 7.80
C VAL A 53 -9.37 -1.28 8.41
N VAL A 54 -9.37 0.05 8.45
CA VAL A 54 -8.29 0.84 9.05
C VAL A 54 -8.61 1.14 10.51
N ALA A 55 -7.71 0.77 11.42
CA ALA A 55 -7.79 1.12 12.84
C ALA A 55 -6.40 1.09 13.47
N GLY A 56 -6.11 2.05 14.36
CA GLY A 56 -4.87 2.06 15.15
C GLY A 56 -3.57 2.04 14.33
N GLY A 57 -3.55 2.72 13.17
CA GLY A 57 -2.37 2.74 12.29
C GLY A 57 -2.13 1.44 11.51
N LYS A 58 -3.11 0.54 11.45
CA LYS A 58 -3.06 -0.72 10.71
C LYS A 58 -4.28 -0.87 9.80
N CYS A 59 -4.12 -1.61 8.71
CA CYS A 59 -5.26 -2.15 7.96
C CYS A 59 -5.34 -3.65 8.17
N THR A 60 -6.51 -4.17 8.51
CA THR A 60 -6.69 -5.61 8.75
C THR A 60 -7.87 -6.15 7.97
N THR A 61 -7.75 -7.40 7.51
CA THR A 61 -8.87 -8.17 6.96
C THR A 61 -8.64 -9.66 7.17
N THR A 62 -9.73 -10.42 7.20
CA THR A 62 -9.70 -11.84 6.89
C THR A 62 -10.00 -12.05 5.41
N PHE A 63 -9.58 -13.17 4.84
CA PHE A 63 -9.89 -13.52 3.46
C PHE A 63 -9.83 -15.04 3.25
N ARG A 64 -10.47 -15.50 2.17
CA ARG A 64 -10.30 -16.87 1.67
C ARG A 64 -9.44 -16.86 0.41
N ALA A 65 -8.47 -17.77 0.36
CA ALA A 65 -7.77 -18.13 -0.85
C ALA A 65 -8.35 -19.45 -1.36
N ILE A 66 -8.92 -19.45 -2.56
CA ILE A 66 -9.60 -20.61 -3.14
C ILE A 66 -8.82 -21.07 -4.37
N GLU A 67 -8.35 -22.32 -4.34
CA GLU A 67 -7.68 -22.95 -5.47
C GLU A 67 -8.67 -23.34 -6.58
N PRO A 68 -8.20 -23.54 -7.83
CA PRO A 68 -9.04 -24.02 -8.93
C PRO A 68 -9.76 -25.35 -8.67
N ASN A 69 -9.21 -26.20 -7.79
CA ASN A 69 -9.80 -27.49 -7.40
C ASN A 69 -10.89 -27.35 -6.30
N GLY A 70 -11.15 -26.13 -5.80
CA GLY A 70 -12.12 -25.86 -4.75
C GLY A 70 -11.58 -25.93 -3.32
N THR A 71 -10.28 -26.19 -3.12
CA THR A 71 -9.64 -26.14 -1.80
C THR A 71 -9.67 -24.70 -1.27
N VAL A 72 -10.06 -24.54 -0.01
CA VAL A 72 -10.22 -23.23 0.63
C VAL A 72 -9.24 -23.08 1.80
N TYR A 73 -8.47 -22.01 1.80
CA TYR A 73 -7.62 -21.60 2.92
C TYR A 73 -8.16 -20.31 3.54
N ARG A 74 -8.38 -20.31 4.85
CA ARG A 74 -8.77 -19.11 5.59
C ARG A 74 -7.55 -18.41 6.15
N ASN A 75 -7.47 -17.11 5.93
CA ASN A 75 -6.31 -16.31 6.28
C ASN A 75 -6.72 -14.99 6.94
N ALA A 76 -5.79 -14.42 7.68
CA ALA A 76 -5.86 -13.03 8.14
C ALA A 76 -4.60 -12.29 7.69
N ILE A 77 -4.74 -11.01 7.38
CA ILE A 77 -3.64 -10.15 6.97
C ILE A 77 -3.68 -8.82 7.72
N VAL A 78 -2.49 -8.33 8.03
CA VAL A 78 -2.26 -7.01 8.63
C VAL A 78 -1.31 -6.24 7.72
N PHE A 79 -1.65 -4.99 7.46
CA PHE A 79 -0.84 -4.00 6.76
C PHE A 79 -0.46 -2.86 7.68
N ASP A 80 0.62 -2.17 7.33
CA ASP A 80 0.85 -0.81 7.80
C ASP A 80 -0.14 0.14 7.12
N ALA A 81 -0.73 1.06 7.88
CA ALA A 81 -1.60 2.09 7.34
C ALA A 81 -0.83 3.43 7.25
N VAL A 82 -0.65 3.94 6.05
CA VAL A 82 0.07 5.19 5.77
C VAL A 82 -0.90 6.21 5.19
N GLU A 83 -0.98 7.40 5.78
CA GLU A 83 -1.76 8.50 5.21
C GLU A 83 -1.15 8.92 3.86
N THR A 84 -1.96 8.98 2.81
CA THR A 84 -1.48 9.26 1.44
C THR A 84 -2.60 9.87 0.62
N GLN A 85 -2.35 10.99 -0.08
CA GLN A 85 -3.30 11.59 -1.05
C GLN A 85 -4.74 11.78 -0.51
N GLY A 86 -4.87 12.13 0.77
CA GLY A 86 -6.17 12.31 1.42
C GLY A 86 -6.95 11.01 1.69
N GLY A 87 -6.29 9.86 1.58
CA GLY A 87 -6.79 8.55 2.01
C GLY A 87 -5.72 7.78 2.80
N VAL A 88 -5.89 6.47 2.88
CA VAL A 88 -4.95 5.56 3.56
C VAL A 88 -4.45 4.52 2.58
N LEU A 89 -3.14 4.39 2.48
CA LEU A 89 -2.46 3.34 1.74
C LEU A 89 -2.01 2.24 2.71
N CYS A 90 -2.57 1.05 2.52
CA CYS A 90 -2.23 -0.16 3.25
C CYS A 90 -1.08 -0.88 2.53
N THR A 91 0.07 -1.01 3.19
CA THR A 91 1.30 -1.59 2.61
C THR A 91 1.96 -2.61 3.54
N ASN A 92 3.00 -3.29 3.06
CA ASN A 92 3.79 -4.26 3.83
C ASN A 92 2.94 -5.39 4.43
N GLY A 93 2.03 -5.96 3.62
CA GLY A 93 1.08 -6.97 4.07
C GLY A 93 1.75 -8.21 4.62
N LYS A 94 1.40 -8.59 5.85
CA LYS A 94 1.81 -9.83 6.52
C LYS A 94 0.59 -10.68 6.78
N TRP A 95 0.53 -11.85 6.17
CA TRP A 95 -0.58 -12.77 6.32
C TRP A 95 -0.20 -13.99 7.14
N ARG A 96 -1.22 -14.59 7.75
CA ARG A 96 -1.13 -15.89 8.41
C ARG A 96 -2.36 -16.71 8.07
N SER A 97 -2.16 -18.02 8.05
CA SER A 97 -3.24 -18.98 8.06
C SER A 97 -4.03 -18.86 9.37
N LEU A 98 -5.33 -19.13 9.28
CA LEU A 98 -6.21 -19.30 10.44
C LEU A 98 -6.35 -20.77 10.85
N ASP A 99 -5.87 -21.70 10.01
CA ASP A 99 -6.07 -23.13 10.16
C ASP A 99 -4.78 -23.89 10.52
N ASN A 100 -3.62 -23.28 10.35
CA ASN A 100 -2.30 -23.83 10.67
C ASN A 100 -1.26 -22.71 10.90
N ASP A 101 0.01 -23.06 11.11
CA ASP A 101 1.10 -22.11 11.42
C ASP A 101 1.72 -21.43 10.18
N ALA A 102 1.14 -21.60 8.99
CA ALA A 102 1.67 -20.96 7.78
C ALA A 102 1.56 -19.43 7.87
N THR A 103 2.61 -18.74 7.44
CA THR A 103 2.69 -17.28 7.38
C THR A 103 3.40 -16.82 6.12
N GLY A 104 3.23 -15.56 5.76
CA GLY A 104 3.96 -14.96 4.66
C GLY A 104 3.73 -13.46 4.54
N THR A 105 4.23 -12.92 3.43
CA THR A 105 4.04 -11.52 3.04
C THR A 105 3.37 -11.45 1.67
N THR A 106 2.90 -10.26 1.29
CA THR A 106 2.38 -9.99 -0.05
C THR A 106 2.83 -8.62 -0.55
N PRO A 107 3.12 -8.47 -1.86
CA PRO A 107 3.30 -7.16 -2.48
C PRO A 107 1.96 -6.43 -2.67
N PHE A 108 0.82 -7.08 -2.48
CA PHE A 108 -0.50 -6.47 -2.67
C PHE A 108 -0.66 -5.24 -1.77
N ARG A 109 -1.15 -4.15 -2.35
CA ARG A 109 -1.40 -2.87 -1.66
C ARG A 109 -2.86 -2.49 -1.82
N VAL A 110 -3.40 -1.81 -0.81
CA VAL A 110 -4.79 -1.31 -0.84
C VAL A 110 -4.84 0.16 -0.53
N PHE A 111 -5.43 0.95 -1.41
CA PHE A 111 -5.73 2.36 -1.16
C PHE A 111 -7.20 2.54 -0.80
N ILE A 112 -7.48 3.23 0.32
CA ILE A 112 -8.82 3.44 0.86
C ILE A 112 -9.09 4.95 0.97
N LYS A 113 -10.12 5.43 0.28
CA LYS A 113 -10.56 6.84 0.32
C LYS A 113 -12.06 6.94 0.09
N GLY A 114 -12.76 7.69 0.95
CA GLY A 114 -14.19 7.91 0.82
C GLY A 114 -15.03 6.61 0.78
N GLY A 115 -14.63 5.59 1.54
CA GLY A 115 -15.28 4.27 1.54
C GLY A 115 -14.92 3.36 0.37
N VAL A 116 -14.25 3.86 -0.67
CA VAL A 116 -13.84 3.06 -1.83
C VAL A 116 -12.46 2.47 -1.60
N LYS A 117 -12.32 1.17 -1.83
CA LYS A 117 -11.08 0.41 -1.71
C LYS A 117 -10.55 0.09 -3.12
N ARG A 118 -9.27 0.30 -3.37
CA ARG A 118 -8.58 0.01 -4.63
C ARG A 118 -7.38 -0.88 -4.35
N GLY A 119 -7.21 -1.93 -5.13
CA GLY A 119 -6.12 -2.90 -4.94
C GLY A 119 -5.14 -2.87 -6.10
N SER A 120 -3.87 -3.08 -5.79
CA SER A 120 -2.82 -3.32 -6.78
C SER A 120 -1.89 -4.42 -6.27
N GLY A 121 -1.60 -5.41 -7.12
CA GLY A 121 -0.63 -6.47 -6.82
C GLY A 121 0.84 -6.07 -7.05
N GLU A 122 1.04 -4.86 -7.59
CA GLU A 122 2.16 -4.46 -8.45
C GLU A 122 2.29 -5.31 -9.73
#